data_AF-A0A4Z2C7C3-F1
#
_entry.id   AF-A0A4Z2C7C3-F1
#
_cell.length_a   1.000
_cell.length_b   1.000
_cell.length_c   1.000
_cell.angle_alpha   90.00
_cell.angle_beta   90.00
_cell.angle_gamma   90.00
#
_symmetry.space_group_name_H-M   'P 1'
#
loop_
_entity.id
_entity.type
_entity.pdbx_description
1 polymer ?
#
loop_
_entity_poly.entity_id
_entity_poly.type
_entity_poly.pdbx_seq_one_letter_code
_entity_poly.pdbx_strand_id
1 'polypeptide(L)'
;MTVGTWRPSHVNTRPALFCSTTESQLDSHTSFLQLGVKLWSVKLWSVKLWSVKLCGAEGVGVTSQSKPEPLVGRIGLSQNLLLIMGQEEVRRKRSTLPFLAVLVSFLLFLSLYLDDGYVLVRGCTPERRVIIGGGADDDEAEKRDPGATLLPPAASGRYVHPFRDLTNFSGTINVTYRYLAGIPLPRRKYLTIGLSSVKRKRGNYLLETIKSIFDQSSYEELKEIVVVVHLADFDLVWCENLVQEITRKFPHHIIAGRLLVIQAPEQYYPSLEGLKRNYNDPEDRVRFRSKQNVDYAFLLNFCTNLSHFYIMLEDDVRCSRNFLTALKKVITSREGSYWVMLEFSKLGYIGKLYHSKDLPRLAHFLLMFYQEMPCDWLLIHFRGLLAQRDVIRFKPSLFQHMGYYSSYKGVENKLKDDDFEEDSIDIPDNPPASLYTNINVFENYDATKAYSSVDEYFWGKPPSTGDFFLIVFNRPTKVSRIKIVTGTEDRQTDVLHHGALEVGQRSVGTKQGRQCLSYVTLGEFRGGNIEVNNVNQKIGFDIECVRIVVTANQKEWLIIRTISLWTAQLRIGT
;
A
#
# COMPACT_ATOMS: atom_id res chain seq x y z
N MET A 1 64.31 -12.79 -27.20
CA MET A 1 64.34 -11.48 -26.53
C MET A 1 63.22 -11.51 -25.50
N THR A 2 63.26 -12.29 -24.40
CA THR A 2 64.29 -12.59 -23.37
C THR A 2 64.66 -11.42 -22.44
N VAL A 3 64.30 -11.58 -21.16
CA VAL A 3 64.87 -10.94 -19.92
C VAL A 3 64.57 -9.42 -19.79
N GLY A 4 64.18 -8.84 -18.65
CA GLY A 4 64.38 -9.16 -17.21
C GLY A 4 65.39 -8.16 -16.60
N THR A 5 65.43 -7.77 -15.31
CA THR A 5 64.67 -8.03 -14.06
C THR A 5 64.74 -6.75 -13.18
N TRP A 6 64.01 -6.58 -12.08
CA TRP A 6 64.48 -6.86 -10.69
C TRP A 6 63.41 -6.50 -9.63
N ARG A 7 63.52 -7.05 -8.40
CA ARG A 7 62.83 -6.62 -7.17
C ARG A 7 63.83 -6.46 -6.01
N PRO A 8 63.61 -5.50 -5.10
CA PRO A 8 63.34 -5.80 -3.68
C PRO A 8 61.97 -5.20 -3.24
N SER A 9 61.42 -5.36 -2.02
CA SER A 9 61.64 -6.29 -0.87
C SER A 9 60.36 -6.29 0.02
N HIS A 10 60.46 -6.60 1.33
CA HIS A 10 59.40 -6.43 2.35
C HIS A 10 59.50 -5.01 2.99
N VAL A 11 58.44 -4.39 3.50
CA VAL A 11 57.73 -4.68 4.76
C VAL A 11 56.35 -3.98 4.75
N ASN A 12 55.35 -4.50 5.46
CA ASN A 12 54.02 -3.86 5.57
C ASN A 12 53.57 -3.78 7.04
N THR A 13 53.39 -2.56 7.56
CA THR A 13 53.08 -2.28 8.96
C THR A 13 51.61 -1.92 9.17
N ARG A 14 51.03 -2.37 10.29
CA ARG A 14 49.68 -1.93 10.72
C ARG A 14 49.77 -0.58 11.46
N PRO A 15 48.92 0.40 11.15
CA PRO A 15 48.54 1.44 12.11
C PRO A 15 47.38 0.94 12.97
N ALA A 16 47.50 1.06 14.28
CA ALA A 16 46.36 1.12 15.20
C ALA A 16 46.10 2.60 15.54
N LEU A 17 44.84 2.98 15.73
CA LEU A 17 44.47 4.34 16.15
C LEU A 17 43.49 4.27 17.31
N PHE A 18 43.76 5.08 18.34
CA PHE A 18 42.97 5.17 19.55
C PHE A 18 41.65 5.91 19.31
N CYS A 19 40.63 5.58 20.09
CA CYS A 19 39.48 6.43 20.33
C CYS A 19 39.27 6.54 21.85
N SER A 20 39.27 7.76 22.37
CA SER A 20 39.17 8.03 23.82
C SER A 20 37.79 8.59 24.17
N THR A 21 37.01 7.82 24.91
CA THR A 21 35.77 8.27 25.56
C THR A 21 36.08 8.80 26.96
N THR A 22 35.49 9.94 27.32
CA THR A 22 35.47 10.48 28.69
C THR A 22 34.08 10.34 29.28
N GLU A 23 33.99 9.85 30.51
CA GLU A 23 32.75 9.50 31.19
C GLU A 23 32.76 10.05 32.62
N SER A 24 31.64 10.62 33.07
CA SER A 24 31.37 10.96 34.48
C SER A 24 29.91 11.41 34.67
N GLN A 25 29.26 11.25 35.83
CA GLN A 25 29.16 10.13 36.79
C GLN A 25 28.10 10.52 37.85
N LEU A 26 27.75 9.61 38.77
CA LEU A 26 26.85 9.77 39.93
C LEU A 26 25.34 9.89 39.57
N ASP A 27 24.42 9.00 40.00
CA ASP A 27 24.17 8.31 41.29
C ASP A 27 23.68 9.25 42.41
N SER A 28 22.49 9.07 43.00
CA SER A 28 22.17 7.89 43.82
C SER A 28 20.72 7.92 44.40
N HIS A 29 20.32 6.77 44.98
CA HIS A 29 19.21 6.41 45.87
C HIS A 29 18.55 7.55 46.73
N THR A 30 17.32 7.44 47.29
CA THR A 30 16.79 6.28 48.04
C THR A 30 15.26 6.36 48.36
N SER A 31 14.68 5.19 48.66
CA SER A 31 13.55 4.92 49.59
C SER A 31 12.08 4.98 49.12
N PHE A 32 11.43 3.83 49.31
CA PHE A 32 9.98 3.61 49.41
C PHE A 32 9.42 4.04 50.80
N LEU A 33 8.09 3.86 50.95
CA LEU A 33 7.28 3.64 52.18
C LEU A 33 6.48 4.80 52.80
N GLN A 34 5.20 4.89 52.40
CA GLN A 34 3.98 4.94 53.25
C GLN A 34 2.78 4.82 52.28
N LEU A 35 1.97 3.75 52.24
CA LEU A 35 1.00 3.26 53.24
C LEU A 35 0.27 4.41 53.95
N GLY A 36 -1.06 4.51 53.93
CA GLY A 36 -2.11 3.65 53.36
C GLY A 36 -3.46 4.00 54.00
N VAL A 37 -4.51 3.17 53.81
CA VAL A 37 -5.85 3.29 54.44
C VAL A 37 -6.68 4.48 53.85
N LYS A 38 -7.94 4.34 53.41
CA LYS A 38 -8.98 3.31 53.61
C LYS A 38 -9.45 2.64 52.32
N LEU A 39 -9.93 1.39 52.47
CA LEU A 39 -10.76 0.67 51.50
C LEU A 39 -12.02 0.16 52.24
N TRP A 40 -13.15 0.03 51.54
CA TRP A 40 -14.46 -0.47 52.04
C TRP A 40 -15.14 0.44 53.09
N SER A 41 -16.48 0.51 53.23
CA SER A 41 -17.62 -0.18 52.55
C SER A 41 -18.54 0.89 51.90
N VAL A 42 -19.59 0.63 51.09
CA VAL A 42 -20.59 -0.46 51.05
C VAL A 42 -20.96 -0.83 49.59
N LYS A 43 -21.44 -2.07 49.40
CA LYS A 43 -21.87 -2.66 48.12
C LYS A 43 -23.35 -2.42 47.82
N LEU A 44 -23.70 -2.41 46.51
CA LEU A 44 -25.03 -2.63 45.92
C LEU A 44 -26.17 -1.67 46.35
N TRP A 45 -26.76 -0.97 45.37
CA TRP A 45 -28.16 -1.22 44.98
C TRP A 45 -28.38 -0.82 43.51
N SER A 46 -29.42 -1.35 42.87
CA SER A 46 -29.59 -1.30 41.42
C SER A 46 -30.70 -0.35 40.95
N VAL A 47 -30.49 0.25 39.77
CA VAL A 47 -31.47 0.61 38.73
C VAL A 47 -32.95 0.61 39.16
N LYS A 48 -33.53 1.79 39.40
CA LYS A 48 -34.93 2.13 39.03
C LYS A 48 -35.26 3.61 39.19
N LEU A 49 -36.28 4.05 38.42
CA LEU A 49 -36.78 5.42 38.24
C LEU A 49 -35.73 6.36 37.58
N TRP A 50 -36.09 7.22 36.62
CA TRP A 50 -37.41 7.68 36.18
C TRP A 50 -38.00 6.98 34.94
N SER A 51 -39.31 7.17 34.75
CA SER A 51 -40.13 6.80 33.59
C SER A 51 -41.47 7.56 33.65
N VAL A 52 -42.30 7.44 32.59
CA VAL A 52 -43.70 7.96 32.43
C VAL A 52 -43.75 9.35 31.73
N LYS A 53 -43.90 9.43 30.39
CA LYS A 53 -45.11 9.23 29.50
C LYS A 53 -45.90 10.56 29.31
N LEU A 54 -46.76 10.81 28.30
CA LEU A 54 -47.29 10.10 27.11
C LEU A 54 -47.76 11.20 26.10
N CYS A 55 -47.58 11.14 24.78
CA CYS A 55 -48.46 10.58 23.70
C CYS A 55 -47.92 11.13 22.35
N GLY A 56 -48.19 10.58 21.15
CA GLY A 56 -48.95 9.38 20.77
C GLY A 56 -49.81 9.60 19.52
N ALA A 57 -49.42 9.06 18.35
CA ALA A 57 -50.22 8.94 17.12
C ALA A 57 -49.58 7.94 16.13
N GLU A 58 -50.34 7.41 15.18
CA GLU A 58 -49.98 6.27 14.31
C GLU A 58 -49.96 6.66 12.80
N GLY A 59 -49.42 5.80 11.93
CA GLY A 59 -49.57 5.94 10.48
C GLY A 59 -48.64 5.05 9.65
N VAL A 60 -49.20 4.25 8.74
CA VAL A 60 -48.47 3.37 7.81
C VAL A 60 -48.97 3.60 6.37
N GLY A 61 -48.06 3.74 5.41
CA GLY A 61 -48.32 3.25 4.04
C GLY A 61 -47.90 4.10 2.84
N VAL A 62 -47.45 3.37 1.80
CA VAL A 62 -47.56 3.69 0.36
C VAL A 62 -46.58 4.77 -0.19
N THR A 63 -46.55 4.91 -1.52
CA THR A 63 -45.33 5.07 -2.34
C THR A 63 -45.37 6.17 -3.41
N SER A 64 -44.16 6.52 -3.89
CA SER A 64 -43.80 6.96 -5.27
C SER A 64 -43.97 8.43 -5.68
N GLN A 65 -42.96 8.91 -6.44
CA GLN A 65 -42.91 9.96 -7.50
C GLN A 65 -43.72 11.27 -7.28
N SER A 66 -43.17 12.48 -7.44
CA SER A 66 -42.37 12.97 -8.58
C SER A 66 -41.73 14.37 -8.33
N LYS A 67 -40.88 14.84 -9.28
CA LYS A 67 -40.49 16.26 -9.51
C LYS A 67 -41.48 16.90 -10.53
N PRO A 68 -41.58 18.25 -10.75
CA PRO A 68 -40.45 19.20 -10.85
C PRO A 68 -40.63 20.68 -10.41
N GLU A 69 -39.54 21.25 -9.85
CA GLU A 69 -38.93 22.56 -10.20
C GLU A 69 -39.76 23.89 -10.08
N PRO A 70 -39.24 25.10 -10.43
CA PRO A 70 -38.93 26.08 -9.36
C PRO A 70 -39.67 27.43 -9.47
N LEU A 71 -39.51 28.28 -8.45
CA LEU A 71 -39.91 29.70 -8.49
C LEU A 71 -38.91 30.63 -7.79
N VAL A 72 -38.83 31.87 -8.28
CA VAL A 72 -37.84 32.89 -7.90
C VAL A 72 -38.48 33.93 -6.98
N GLY A 73 -37.74 34.38 -5.95
CA GLY A 73 -38.14 35.49 -5.07
C GLY A 73 -36.94 36.31 -4.60
N ARG A 74 -36.94 37.61 -4.91
CA ARG A 74 -36.04 38.63 -4.33
C ARG A 74 -36.84 39.53 -3.36
N ILE A 75 -36.17 40.54 -2.80
CA ILE A 75 -36.66 41.56 -1.83
C ILE A 75 -36.58 41.04 -0.38
N GLY A 76 -36.06 41.81 0.60
CA GLY A 76 -35.29 43.06 0.49
C GLY A 76 -35.43 43.99 1.71
N LEU A 77 -34.28 44.48 2.20
CA LEU A 77 -34.09 45.67 3.06
C LEU A 77 -34.90 45.78 4.38
N SER A 78 -34.17 45.79 5.50
CA SER A 78 -34.23 46.93 6.43
C SER A 78 -32.93 47.04 7.25
N GLN A 79 -32.48 48.27 7.50
CA GLN A 79 -31.38 48.59 8.42
C GLN A 79 -31.96 49.27 9.67
N ASN A 80 -31.25 49.25 10.80
CA ASN A 80 -31.23 50.38 11.73
C ASN A 80 -30.01 50.36 12.67
N LEU A 81 -29.67 51.58 13.12
CA LEU A 81 -28.66 52.07 14.10
C LEU A 81 -27.84 51.02 14.90
N LEU A 82 -26.52 51.09 15.07
CA LEU A 82 -25.53 52.19 15.14
C LEU A 82 -25.63 53.11 16.39
N LEU A 83 -24.78 52.84 17.39
CA LEU A 83 -24.23 53.65 18.50
C LEU A 83 -23.73 52.64 19.58
N ILE A 84 -22.65 52.82 20.37
CA ILE A 84 -21.80 53.97 20.73
C ILE A 84 -20.30 53.58 20.63
N MET A 85 -19.40 54.55 20.42
CA MET A 85 -17.94 54.41 20.62
C MET A 85 -17.46 55.33 21.77
N GLY A 86 -16.39 54.94 22.48
CA GLY A 86 -15.41 55.88 23.03
C GLY A 86 -15.09 55.84 24.54
N GLN A 87 -13.91 55.27 24.87
CA GLN A 87 -13.07 55.55 26.06
C GLN A 87 -13.69 55.20 27.45
N GLU A 88 -12.94 55.07 28.57
CA GLU A 88 -11.56 55.48 28.91
C GLU A 88 -10.79 54.39 29.71
N GLU A 89 -9.62 54.69 30.30
CA GLU A 89 -8.58 53.71 30.71
C GLU A 89 -8.49 53.35 32.23
N VAL A 90 -7.57 52.42 32.55
CA VAL A 90 -6.69 52.32 33.77
C VAL A 90 -6.96 51.18 34.80
N ARG A 91 -5.90 50.34 35.02
CA ARG A 91 -5.62 49.38 36.14
C ARG A 91 -6.54 48.12 36.25
N ARG A 92 -6.03 46.88 36.27
CA ARG A 92 -4.91 46.31 37.08
C ARG A 92 -4.33 44.98 36.51
N LYS A 93 -3.17 44.55 37.04
CA LYS A 93 -2.37 43.36 36.62
C LYS A 93 -2.99 41.98 36.96
N ARG A 94 -2.86 40.96 36.07
CA ARG A 94 -1.99 39.75 36.25
C ARG A 94 -2.17 38.61 35.21
N SER A 95 -1.03 38.18 34.65
CA SER A 95 -0.61 36.81 34.26
C SER A 95 -1.64 35.72 33.88
N THR A 96 -1.56 35.23 32.64
CA THR A 96 -2.21 34.00 32.14
C THR A 96 -1.17 33.03 31.55
N LEU A 97 -0.50 32.24 32.41
CA LEU A 97 0.57 31.32 31.99
C LEU A 97 0.60 29.90 32.64
N PRO A 98 -0.52 29.19 32.91
CA PRO A 98 -0.49 27.79 33.35
C PRO A 98 -0.83 26.74 32.28
N PHE A 99 -1.58 27.08 31.22
CA PHE A 99 -2.19 26.08 30.32
C PHE A 99 -1.18 25.33 29.43
N LEU A 100 -0.13 26.02 28.95
CA LEU A 100 0.82 25.43 28.00
C LEU A 100 1.65 24.29 28.64
N ALA A 101 2.03 24.44 29.91
CA ALA A 101 2.81 23.45 30.65
C ALA A 101 2.02 22.15 30.89
N VAL A 102 0.73 22.26 31.20
CA VAL A 102 -0.15 21.08 31.39
C VAL A 102 -0.31 20.30 30.09
N LEU A 103 -0.46 20.98 28.95
CA LEU A 103 -0.59 20.34 27.64
C LEU A 103 0.68 19.57 27.25
N VAL A 104 1.87 20.17 27.45
CA VAL A 104 3.16 19.53 27.14
C VAL A 104 3.40 18.30 28.02
N SER A 105 3.15 18.38 29.33
CA SER A 105 3.29 17.23 30.23
C SER A 105 2.32 16.09 29.89
N PHE A 106 1.09 16.40 29.47
CA PHE A 106 0.11 15.39 29.05
C PHE A 106 0.55 14.65 27.78
N LEU A 107 1.07 15.38 26.78
CA LEU A 107 1.58 14.80 25.54
C LEU A 107 2.84 13.95 25.76
N LEU A 108 3.74 14.36 26.66
CA LEU A 108 4.91 13.56 27.04
C LEU A 108 4.50 12.26 27.76
N PHE A 109 3.51 12.30 28.66
CA PHE A 109 2.98 11.10 29.29
C PHE A 109 2.33 10.14 28.29
N LEU A 110 1.58 10.68 27.31
CA LEU A 110 0.98 9.86 26.25
C LEU A 110 2.04 9.19 25.36
N SER A 111 3.14 9.90 25.07
CA SER A 111 4.26 9.37 24.29
C SER A 111 5.05 8.27 25.02
N LEU A 112 5.15 8.35 26.35
CA LEU A 112 5.82 7.33 27.17
C LEU A 112 4.95 6.08 27.40
N TYR A 113 3.62 6.21 27.33
CA TYR A 113 2.68 5.11 27.57
C TYR A 113 2.42 4.22 26.34
N LEU A 114 2.97 4.56 25.18
CA LEU A 114 2.69 3.87 23.90
C LEU A 114 3.86 3.03 23.36
N ASP A 115 5.07 3.13 23.93
CA ASP A 115 6.30 2.59 23.33
C ASP A 115 6.84 1.31 24.01
N ASP A 116 6.28 0.90 25.16
CA ASP A 116 6.70 -0.29 25.91
C ASP A 116 5.53 -1.29 26.08
N GLY A 117 5.49 -2.31 25.21
CA GLY A 117 4.28 -3.12 25.01
C GLY A 117 4.49 -4.54 24.46
N TYR A 118 5.67 -5.14 24.59
CA TYR A 118 5.91 -6.55 24.21
C TYR A 118 6.11 -7.49 25.40
N VAL A 119 5.57 -8.69 25.26
CA VAL A 119 5.34 -9.64 26.37
C VAL A 119 6.54 -10.55 26.61
N LEU A 120 6.94 -10.69 27.89
CA LEU A 120 7.83 -11.75 28.36
C LEU A 120 7.21 -12.50 29.55
N VAL A 121 6.80 -13.76 29.33
CA VAL A 121 6.25 -14.63 30.38
C VAL A 121 7.09 -15.89 30.54
N ARG A 122 7.97 -15.84 31.56
CA ARG A 122 8.54 -16.96 32.33
C ARG A 122 8.69 -16.43 33.76
N GLY A 123 8.38 -17.16 34.83
CA GLY A 123 7.83 -18.52 34.97
C GLY A 123 7.80 -18.90 36.47
N CYS A 124 7.64 -20.19 36.76
CA CYS A 124 7.85 -20.82 38.08
C CYS A 124 6.84 -20.51 39.23
N THR A 125 5.96 -21.49 39.46
CA THR A 125 5.62 -22.13 40.76
C THR A 125 5.14 -21.30 41.99
N PRO A 126 4.01 -21.69 42.63
CA PRO A 126 3.55 -21.12 43.90
C PRO A 126 4.14 -21.83 45.13
N GLU A 127 4.16 -21.17 46.30
CA GLU A 127 4.49 -21.80 47.58
C GLU A 127 3.55 -21.38 48.73
N ARG A 128 2.81 -22.35 49.31
CA ARG A 128 2.22 -22.37 50.69
C ARG A 128 1.18 -21.27 51.02
N ARG A 129 0.36 -21.35 52.08
CA ARG A 129 0.04 -22.35 53.15
C ARG A 129 -1.49 -22.21 53.40
N VAL A 130 -2.29 -23.28 53.43
CA VAL A 130 -2.69 -24.03 54.64
C VAL A 130 -3.00 -23.18 55.87
N ILE A 131 -4.30 -23.12 56.23
CA ILE A 131 -4.84 -23.02 57.60
C ILE A 131 -5.98 -24.05 57.70
N ILE A 132 -6.23 -24.61 58.90
CA ILE A 132 -7.08 -25.79 59.15
C ILE A 132 -8.14 -25.48 60.23
N GLY A 133 -9.31 -26.12 60.12
CA GLY A 133 -10.29 -26.29 61.21
C GLY A 133 -11.72 -25.84 60.86
N GLY A 134 -12.77 -26.60 61.18
CA GLY A 134 -12.79 -27.95 61.74
C GLY A 134 -14.18 -28.42 62.18
N GLY A 135 -14.33 -29.74 62.32
CA GLY A 135 -15.53 -30.47 62.76
C GLY A 135 -16.49 -30.88 61.64
N ALA A 136 -17.30 -31.92 61.74
CA ALA A 136 -17.40 -33.09 62.65
C ALA A 136 -18.83 -33.66 62.46
N ASP A 137 -19.13 -34.96 62.41
CA ASP A 137 -18.37 -36.18 62.03
C ASP A 137 -19.41 -37.05 61.24
N ASP A 138 -19.56 -38.39 61.19
CA ASP A 138 -18.92 -39.58 61.78
C ASP A 138 -19.30 -40.83 60.92
N ASP A 139 -19.32 -42.04 61.49
CA ASP A 139 -19.91 -43.31 61.01
C ASP A 139 -19.24 -44.10 59.85
N GLU A 140 -18.11 -44.72 60.24
CA GLU A 140 -17.76 -46.14 60.00
C GLU A 140 -17.46 -46.69 58.57
N ALA A 141 -16.78 -47.85 58.52
CA ALA A 141 -16.12 -48.38 57.32
C ALA A 141 -15.90 -49.90 57.31
N GLU A 142 -15.84 -50.50 56.11
CA GLU A 142 -15.19 -51.81 55.88
C GLU A 142 -14.19 -51.75 54.70
N LYS A 143 -13.54 -52.88 54.33
CA LYS A 143 -12.11 -52.93 53.97
C LYS A 143 -11.80 -53.61 52.63
N ARG A 144 -10.71 -53.13 51.99
CA ARG A 144 -9.86 -53.75 50.92
C ARG A 144 -10.33 -53.65 49.44
N ASP A 145 -9.87 -52.60 48.75
CA ASP A 145 -8.64 -52.61 47.90
C ASP A 145 -8.41 -53.79 46.91
N PRO A 146 -7.85 -53.56 45.69
CA PRO A 146 -8.11 -52.48 44.72
C PRO A 146 -8.35 -52.96 43.28
N GLY A 147 -9.25 -52.30 42.51
CA GLY A 147 -9.37 -52.54 41.06
C GLY A 147 -10.49 -51.75 40.38
N ALA A 148 -10.15 -50.97 39.34
CA ALA A 148 -11.00 -49.97 38.68
C ALA A 148 -11.43 -48.81 39.63
N THR A 149 -11.80 -47.61 39.17
CA THR A 149 -12.35 -47.21 37.85
C THR A 149 -11.93 -45.76 37.51
N LEU A 150 -12.29 -45.28 36.30
CA LEU A 150 -12.31 -43.87 35.85
C LEU A 150 -10.96 -43.18 35.55
N LEU A 151 -10.50 -43.35 34.30
CA LEU A 151 -9.66 -42.34 33.62
C LEU A 151 -10.55 -41.40 32.78
N PRO A 152 -10.46 -40.07 32.94
CA PRO A 152 -10.92 -39.13 31.93
C PRO A 152 -10.03 -39.24 30.68
N PRO A 153 -10.58 -39.26 29.45
CA PRO A 153 -9.78 -39.20 28.24
C PRO A 153 -8.93 -37.93 28.17
N ALA A 154 -7.75 -38.04 27.57
CA ALA A 154 -6.67 -37.05 27.58
C ALA A 154 -7.11 -35.62 27.20
N ALA A 155 -6.44 -34.63 27.81
CA ALA A 155 -6.60 -33.22 27.50
C ALA A 155 -6.43 -32.92 26.00
N SER A 156 -7.14 -31.90 25.51
CA SER A 156 -7.12 -31.49 24.11
C SER A 156 -5.69 -31.30 23.60
N GLY A 157 -5.40 -31.91 22.45
CA GLY A 157 -4.09 -31.87 21.82
C GLY A 157 -3.65 -30.42 21.59
N ARG A 158 -2.61 -29.98 22.31
CA ARG A 158 -1.96 -28.70 22.02
C ARG A 158 -1.42 -28.76 20.60
N TYR A 159 -1.99 -27.94 19.71
CA TYR A 159 -1.45 -27.70 18.36
C TYR A 159 -0.10 -26.97 18.47
N VAL A 160 0.95 -27.74 18.77
CA VAL A 160 2.34 -27.28 18.73
C VAL A 160 2.77 -27.33 17.27
N HIS A 161 2.72 -26.19 16.58
CA HIS A 161 3.54 -26.00 15.39
C HIS A 161 5.00 -26.24 15.78
N PRO A 162 5.72 -27.20 15.15
CA PRO A 162 7.15 -27.34 15.37
C PRO A 162 7.83 -26.09 14.80
N PHE A 163 8.24 -25.18 15.68
CA PHE A 163 8.79 -23.87 15.31
C PHE A 163 10.26 -24.01 14.85
N ARG A 164 10.47 -24.81 13.81
CA ARG A 164 11.77 -25.05 13.18
C ARG A 164 12.09 -23.93 12.20
N ASP A 165 13.30 -23.40 12.34
CA ASP A 165 13.98 -22.51 11.40
C ASP A 165 13.23 -21.24 10.96
N LEU A 166 13.24 -20.23 11.85
CA LEU A 166 13.12 -18.82 11.47
C LEU A 166 14.21 -18.34 10.47
N THR A 167 15.19 -19.18 10.16
CA THR A 167 16.43 -18.84 9.46
C THR A 167 16.28 -18.65 7.95
N ASN A 168 15.17 -19.11 7.34
CA ASN A 168 15.06 -19.18 5.87
C ASN A 168 13.73 -18.66 5.26
N PHE A 169 13.19 -17.55 5.76
CA PHE A 169 12.08 -16.82 5.08
C PHE A 169 12.45 -16.23 3.70
N SER A 170 13.71 -16.38 3.27
CA SER A 170 14.22 -16.06 1.93
C SER A 170 14.06 -17.24 0.96
N GLY A 171 13.96 -18.47 1.48
CA GLY A 171 13.80 -19.68 0.69
C GLY A 171 12.39 -19.87 0.15
N THR A 172 12.24 -20.75 -0.84
CA THR A 172 10.93 -21.18 -1.37
C THR A 172 10.27 -22.21 -0.46
N ILE A 173 8.94 -22.13 -0.31
CA ILE A 173 8.10 -23.14 0.32
C ILE A 173 8.25 -24.46 -0.45
N ASN A 174 8.43 -25.57 0.26
CA ASN A 174 8.63 -26.90 -0.33
C ASN A 174 7.30 -27.50 -0.84
N VAL A 175 6.92 -27.14 -2.08
CA VAL A 175 5.74 -27.63 -2.78
C VAL A 175 6.15 -28.24 -4.12
N THR A 176 5.69 -29.45 -4.42
CA THR A 176 5.90 -30.08 -5.74
C THR A 176 4.68 -29.82 -6.63
N TYR A 177 4.82 -28.87 -7.54
CA TYR A 177 3.76 -28.45 -8.46
C TYR A 177 3.59 -29.45 -9.61
N ARG A 178 2.34 -29.69 -10.02
CA ARG A 178 2.01 -30.33 -11.28
C ARG A 178 2.01 -29.28 -12.40
N TYR A 179 2.81 -29.51 -13.44
CA TYR A 179 2.76 -28.74 -14.68
C TYR A 179 1.67 -29.34 -15.56
N LEU A 180 0.59 -28.59 -15.80
CA LEU A 180 -0.57 -29.05 -16.57
C LEU A 180 -0.51 -28.57 -18.04
N ALA A 181 0.06 -27.39 -18.29
CA ALA A 181 0.43 -26.94 -19.63
C ALA A 181 1.62 -25.97 -19.58
N GLY A 182 2.54 -26.10 -20.53
CA GLY A 182 3.74 -25.25 -20.65
C GLY A 182 4.84 -25.60 -19.65
N ILE A 183 6.05 -25.12 -19.94
CA ILE A 183 7.26 -25.34 -19.12
C ILE A 183 8.00 -23.99 -18.97
N PRO A 184 8.49 -23.62 -17.77
CA PRO A 184 9.30 -22.42 -17.57
C PRO A 184 10.52 -22.37 -18.48
N LEU A 185 10.76 -21.22 -19.12
CA LEU A 185 11.98 -21.00 -19.89
C LEU A 185 13.16 -20.64 -18.97
N PRO A 186 14.40 -21.08 -19.26
CA PRO A 186 15.57 -20.79 -18.41
C PRO A 186 15.93 -19.29 -18.28
N ARG A 187 15.43 -18.44 -19.18
CA ARG A 187 15.68 -17.00 -19.19
C ARG A 187 14.57 -16.26 -18.44
N ARG A 188 14.93 -15.56 -17.36
CA ARG A 188 14.03 -14.64 -16.64
C ARG A 188 13.38 -13.62 -17.58
N LYS A 189 12.08 -13.44 -17.38
CA LYS A 189 11.21 -12.45 -18.05
C LYS A 189 11.26 -11.10 -17.32
N TYR A 190 10.69 -10.05 -17.91
CA TYR A 190 10.53 -8.78 -17.18
C TYR A 190 9.42 -8.93 -16.12
N LEU A 191 8.24 -9.38 -16.54
CA LEU A 191 7.04 -9.50 -15.71
C LEU A 191 6.51 -10.94 -15.68
N THR A 192 6.10 -11.41 -14.50
CA THR A 192 5.19 -12.55 -14.35
C THR A 192 3.80 -12.03 -13.97
N ILE A 193 2.76 -12.54 -14.64
CA ILE A 193 1.36 -12.23 -14.33
C ILE A 193 0.77 -13.46 -13.66
N GLY A 194 0.45 -13.36 -12.36
CA GLY A 194 -0.12 -14.46 -11.59
C GLY A 194 -1.64 -14.40 -11.57
N LEU A 195 -2.28 -15.50 -11.97
CA LEU A 195 -3.72 -15.74 -11.89
C LEU A 195 -3.98 -16.96 -11.00
N SER A 196 -4.92 -16.85 -10.05
CA SER A 196 -5.44 -17.98 -9.30
C SER A 196 -6.91 -18.20 -9.65
N SER A 197 -7.31 -19.43 -9.98
CA SER A 197 -8.68 -19.76 -10.41
C SER A 197 -9.22 -21.00 -9.68
N VAL A 198 -10.50 -20.94 -9.34
CA VAL A 198 -11.28 -21.97 -8.64
C VAL A 198 -12.66 -22.13 -9.29
N LYS A 199 -13.32 -23.27 -9.09
CA LYS A 199 -14.57 -23.64 -9.76
C LYS A 199 -15.74 -22.77 -9.29
N ARG A 200 -16.04 -21.72 -10.05
CA ARG A 200 -17.19 -20.84 -9.79
C ARG A 200 -18.53 -21.60 -9.99
N LYS A 201 -19.55 -21.24 -9.20
CA LYS A 201 -20.92 -21.77 -9.39
C LYS A 201 -21.63 -21.23 -10.63
N ARG A 202 -21.21 -20.07 -11.14
CA ARG A 202 -21.75 -19.37 -12.31
C ARG A 202 -20.63 -18.56 -12.97
N GLY A 203 -20.59 -18.55 -14.30
CA GLY A 203 -19.56 -17.89 -15.10
C GLY A 203 -18.20 -18.61 -15.07
N ASN A 204 -17.41 -18.43 -16.14
CA ASN A 204 -16.00 -18.80 -16.19
C ASN A 204 -15.27 -17.72 -16.99
N TYR A 205 -14.56 -16.83 -16.29
CA TYR A 205 -13.96 -15.63 -16.87
C TYR A 205 -12.48 -15.82 -17.22
N LEU A 206 -11.83 -16.88 -16.72
CA LEU A 206 -10.38 -17.11 -16.86
C LEU A 206 -9.92 -17.06 -18.32
N LEU A 207 -10.71 -17.64 -19.22
CA LEU A 207 -10.40 -17.69 -20.66
C LEU A 207 -10.55 -16.31 -21.32
N GLU A 208 -11.38 -15.43 -20.78
CA GLU A 208 -11.54 -14.04 -21.23
C GLU A 208 -10.41 -13.16 -20.66
N THR A 209 -9.98 -13.40 -19.41
CA THR A 209 -8.82 -12.75 -18.79
C THR A 209 -7.51 -13.11 -19.47
N ILE A 210 -7.24 -14.40 -19.74
CA ILE A 210 -6.05 -14.83 -20.48
C ILE A 210 -6.05 -14.22 -21.90
N LYS A 211 -7.21 -14.18 -22.56
CA LYS A 211 -7.37 -13.51 -23.86
C LYS A 211 -7.08 -12.02 -23.75
N SER A 212 -7.63 -11.32 -22.75
CA SER A 212 -7.41 -9.89 -22.56
C SER A 212 -5.95 -9.55 -22.29
N ILE A 213 -5.22 -10.37 -21.52
CA ILE A 213 -3.79 -10.17 -21.27
C ILE A 213 -3.00 -10.25 -22.58
N PHE A 214 -3.29 -11.23 -23.44
CA PHE A 214 -2.52 -11.42 -24.67
C PHE A 214 -2.93 -10.50 -25.81
N ASP A 215 -4.22 -10.22 -26.00
CA ASP A 215 -4.72 -9.33 -27.05
C ASP A 215 -4.36 -7.86 -26.79
N GLN A 216 -4.30 -7.44 -25.52
CA GLN A 216 -3.90 -6.08 -25.13
C GLN A 216 -2.37 -5.93 -24.95
N SER A 217 -1.57 -6.97 -25.21
CA SER A 217 -0.11 -6.90 -25.23
C SER A 217 0.43 -6.72 -26.65
N SER A 218 1.31 -5.74 -26.85
CA SER A 218 2.11 -5.61 -28.08
C SER A 218 3.06 -6.80 -28.28
N TYR A 219 3.55 -6.98 -29.51
CA TYR A 219 4.50 -8.05 -29.85
C TYR A 219 5.80 -7.96 -29.01
N GLU A 220 6.20 -6.75 -28.64
CA GLU A 220 7.34 -6.44 -27.79
C GLU A 220 7.10 -6.94 -26.35
N GLU A 221 5.97 -6.57 -25.76
CA GLU A 221 5.58 -6.98 -24.41
C GLU A 221 5.39 -8.50 -24.31
N LEU A 222 4.82 -9.12 -25.35
CA LEU A 222 4.67 -10.57 -25.45
C LEU A 222 6.01 -11.34 -25.38
N LYS A 223 7.15 -10.71 -25.68
CA LYS A 223 8.49 -11.32 -25.50
C LYS A 223 8.91 -11.30 -24.03
N GLU A 224 8.39 -10.37 -23.24
CA GLU A 224 8.86 -9.99 -21.91
C GLU A 224 7.93 -10.39 -20.75
N ILE A 225 6.70 -10.83 -21.03
CA ILE A 225 5.80 -11.43 -20.03
C ILE A 225 5.91 -12.96 -19.95
N VAL A 226 5.46 -13.51 -18.83
CA VAL A 226 4.93 -14.88 -18.70
C VAL A 226 3.67 -14.85 -17.82
N VAL A 227 2.62 -15.53 -18.25
CA VAL A 227 1.36 -15.70 -17.49
C VAL A 227 1.41 -17.04 -16.79
N VAL A 228 1.12 -17.07 -15.48
CA VAL A 228 1.04 -18.28 -14.66
C VAL A 228 -0.38 -18.41 -14.11
N VAL A 229 -1.05 -19.48 -14.51
CA VAL A 229 -2.38 -19.85 -14.04
C VAL A 229 -2.24 -20.95 -12.99
N HIS A 230 -2.50 -20.64 -11.73
CA HIS A 230 -2.73 -21.65 -10.70
C HIS A 230 -4.19 -22.09 -10.76
N LEU A 231 -4.43 -23.31 -11.25
CA LEU A 231 -5.72 -23.98 -11.08
C LEU A 231 -5.72 -24.56 -9.67
N ALA A 232 -6.33 -23.81 -8.75
CA ALA A 232 -6.26 -24.07 -7.32
C ALA A 232 -7.42 -24.94 -6.81
N ASP A 233 -8.37 -25.33 -7.66
CA ASP A 233 -9.47 -26.20 -7.26
C ASP A 233 -9.02 -27.65 -7.00
N PHE A 234 -9.75 -28.35 -6.15
CA PHE A 234 -9.49 -29.76 -5.82
C PHE A 234 -10.30 -30.71 -6.71
N ASP A 235 -11.30 -30.19 -7.44
CA ASP A 235 -11.93 -30.92 -8.56
C ASP A 235 -10.95 -31.06 -9.73
N LEU A 236 -10.16 -32.15 -9.70
CA LEU A 236 -9.19 -32.46 -10.75
C LEU A 236 -9.84 -32.64 -12.13
N VAL A 237 -11.09 -33.12 -12.20
CA VAL A 237 -11.81 -33.30 -13.47
C VAL A 237 -12.17 -31.95 -14.07
N TRP A 238 -12.59 -30.97 -13.25
CA TRP A 238 -12.77 -29.59 -13.71
C TRP A 238 -11.44 -28.97 -14.17
N CYS A 239 -10.36 -29.17 -13.41
CA CYS A 239 -9.03 -28.68 -13.78
C CYS A 239 -8.55 -29.26 -15.12
N GLU A 240 -8.68 -30.57 -15.35
CA GLU A 240 -8.29 -31.23 -16.61
C GLU A 240 -9.10 -30.72 -17.82
N ASN A 241 -10.42 -30.57 -17.69
CA ASN A 241 -11.27 -30.01 -18.74
C ASN A 241 -10.87 -28.55 -19.06
N LEU A 242 -10.57 -27.74 -18.04
CA LEU A 242 -10.14 -26.35 -18.22
C LEU A 242 -8.75 -26.26 -18.86
N VAL A 243 -7.82 -27.17 -18.54
CA VAL A 243 -6.51 -27.29 -19.23
C VAL A 243 -6.69 -27.62 -20.71
N GLN A 244 -7.64 -28.50 -21.07
CA GLN A 244 -7.95 -28.78 -22.48
C GLN A 244 -8.49 -27.53 -23.20
N GLU A 245 -9.38 -26.76 -22.57
CA GLU A 245 -9.86 -25.49 -23.13
C GLU A 245 -8.75 -24.44 -23.29
N ILE A 246 -7.89 -24.27 -22.28
CA ILE A 246 -6.74 -23.36 -22.32
C ILE A 246 -5.78 -23.78 -23.44
N THR A 247 -5.48 -25.08 -23.55
CA THR A 247 -4.57 -25.63 -24.57
C THR A 247 -5.11 -25.46 -25.98
N ARG A 248 -6.43 -25.61 -26.17
CA ARG A 248 -7.12 -25.39 -27.44
C ARG A 248 -7.18 -23.90 -27.84
N LYS A 249 -7.36 -22.99 -26.88
CA LYS A 249 -7.48 -21.54 -27.14
C LYS A 249 -6.13 -20.82 -27.27
N PHE A 250 -5.10 -21.24 -26.54
CA PHE A 250 -3.82 -20.51 -26.42
C PHE A 250 -2.55 -21.32 -26.77
N PRO A 251 -2.55 -22.24 -27.77
CA PRO A 251 -1.42 -23.13 -28.03
C PRO A 251 -0.13 -22.37 -28.35
N HIS A 252 -0.21 -21.29 -29.13
CA HIS A 252 0.94 -20.44 -29.47
C HIS A 252 1.53 -19.67 -28.28
N HIS A 253 0.82 -19.56 -27.15
CA HIS A 253 1.35 -18.94 -25.93
C HIS A 253 2.01 -20.00 -25.03
N ILE A 254 1.45 -21.20 -24.97
CA ILE A 254 2.01 -22.36 -24.26
C ILE A 254 3.33 -22.80 -24.90
N ILE A 255 3.34 -23.04 -26.21
CA ILE A 255 4.53 -23.48 -26.98
C ILE A 255 5.67 -22.45 -26.88
N ALA A 256 5.34 -21.16 -26.82
CA ALA A 256 6.30 -20.07 -26.69
C ALA A 256 6.77 -19.79 -25.25
N GLY A 257 6.35 -20.59 -24.26
CA GLY A 257 6.68 -20.38 -22.84
C GLY A 257 6.13 -19.06 -22.27
N ARG A 258 5.03 -18.55 -22.84
CA ARG A 258 4.34 -17.31 -22.42
C ARG A 258 3.11 -17.59 -21.54
N LEU A 259 2.57 -18.80 -21.58
CA LEU A 259 1.50 -19.29 -20.70
C LEU A 259 1.93 -20.59 -20.02
N LEU A 260 1.84 -20.61 -18.69
CA LEU A 260 2.04 -21.78 -17.84
C LEU A 260 0.76 -22.04 -17.05
N VAL A 261 0.35 -23.31 -16.97
CA VAL A 261 -0.78 -23.75 -16.14
C VAL A 261 -0.26 -24.78 -15.13
N ILE A 262 -0.48 -24.52 -13.85
CA ILE A 262 0.03 -25.30 -12.72
C ILE A 262 -1.07 -25.67 -11.74
N GLN A 263 -0.84 -26.70 -10.94
CA GLN A 263 -1.65 -27.05 -9.78
C GLN A 263 -0.76 -27.46 -8.61
N ALA A 264 -1.10 -26.99 -7.41
CA ALA A 264 -0.53 -27.46 -6.16
C ALA A 264 -1.43 -28.57 -5.59
N PRO A 265 -0.93 -29.81 -5.36
CA PRO A 265 -1.74 -30.90 -4.82
C PRO A 265 -2.27 -30.61 -3.40
N GLU A 266 -3.49 -31.05 -3.09
CA GLU A 266 -4.17 -30.81 -1.80
C GLU A 266 -3.34 -31.25 -0.58
N GLN A 267 -2.52 -32.31 -0.73
CA GLN A 267 -1.60 -32.81 0.30
C GLN A 267 -0.56 -31.79 0.84
N TYR A 268 -0.35 -30.66 0.14
CA TYR A 268 0.53 -29.57 0.59
C TYR A 268 -0.21 -28.48 1.36
N TYR A 269 -1.55 -28.45 1.31
CA TYR A 269 -2.34 -27.45 2.02
C TYR A 269 -2.35 -27.73 3.52
N PRO A 270 -2.27 -26.70 4.37
CA PRO A 270 -2.51 -26.85 5.80
C PRO A 270 -4.01 -27.09 6.06
N SER A 271 -4.38 -27.51 7.28
CA SER A 271 -5.79 -27.80 7.63
C SER A 271 -6.74 -26.67 7.24
N LEU A 272 -7.73 -27.00 6.41
CA LEU A 272 -8.86 -26.13 6.08
C LEU A 272 -10.09 -26.41 6.96
N GLU A 273 -9.91 -27.20 8.02
CA GLU A 273 -10.90 -27.53 9.05
C GLU A 273 -10.48 -26.93 10.41
N GLY A 274 -11.45 -26.65 11.28
CA GLY A 274 -11.19 -26.07 12.62
C GLY A 274 -10.69 -24.62 12.62
N LEU A 275 -10.90 -23.90 11.51
CA LEU A 275 -10.34 -22.57 11.26
C LEU A 275 -10.87 -21.48 12.21
N LYS A 276 -10.00 -20.53 12.58
CA LYS A 276 -10.34 -19.38 13.44
C LYS A 276 -11.42 -18.48 12.83
N ARG A 277 -12.48 -18.21 13.62
CA ARG A 277 -13.62 -17.37 13.24
C ARG A 277 -13.50 -15.91 13.73
N ASN A 278 -12.32 -15.31 13.54
CA ASN A 278 -11.94 -13.98 14.07
C ASN A 278 -12.96 -12.84 13.81
N TYR A 279 -13.69 -12.89 12.70
CA TYR A 279 -14.68 -11.87 12.29
C TYR A 279 -16.14 -12.37 12.37
N ASN A 280 -16.39 -13.45 13.11
CA ASN A 280 -17.69 -14.16 13.20
C ASN A 280 -18.29 -14.63 11.85
N ASP A 281 -17.49 -14.63 10.78
CA ASP A 281 -17.84 -15.13 9.46
C ASP A 281 -18.46 -16.55 9.50
N PRO A 282 -19.39 -16.89 8.59
CA PRO A 282 -19.79 -18.26 8.34
C PRO A 282 -18.59 -19.15 8.02
N GLU A 283 -18.63 -20.40 8.48
CA GLU A 283 -17.50 -21.35 8.35
C GLU A 283 -17.06 -21.56 6.90
N ASP A 284 -18.00 -21.60 5.94
CA ASP A 284 -17.69 -21.72 4.53
C ASP A 284 -17.03 -20.46 3.93
N ARG A 285 -17.33 -19.26 4.46
CA ARG A 285 -16.59 -18.03 4.15
C ARG A 285 -15.17 -18.06 4.72
N VAL A 286 -15.02 -18.53 5.97
CA VAL A 286 -13.71 -18.69 6.62
C VAL A 286 -12.84 -19.69 5.85
N ARG A 287 -13.38 -20.86 5.50
CA ARG A 287 -12.69 -21.86 4.67
C ARG A 287 -12.30 -21.29 3.30
N PHE A 288 -13.21 -20.58 2.63
CA PHE A 288 -12.91 -19.94 1.34
C PHE A 288 -11.75 -18.94 1.42
N ARG A 289 -11.82 -17.93 2.32
CA ARG A 289 -10.75 -16.92 2.44
C ARG A 289 -9.41 -17.53 2.89
N SER A 290 -9.46 -18.56 3.75
CA SER A 290 -8.24 -19.19 4.28
C SER A 290 -7.57 -20.08 3.25
N LYS A 291 -8.35 -20.79 2.42
CA LYS A 291 -7.83 -21.48 1.23
C LYS A 291 -7.22 -20.48 0.24
N GLN A 292 -7.91 -19.39 -0.06
CA GLN A 292 -7.46 -18.36 -1.01
C GLN A 292 -6.08 -17.76 -0.63
N ASN A 293 -5.81 -17.57 0.67
CA ASN A 293 -4.49 -17.16 1.16
C ASN A 293 -3.39 -18.18 0.79
N VAL A 294 -3.68 -19.48 0.90
CA VAL A 294 -2.76 -20.56 0.50
C VAL A 294 -2.64 -20.65 -1.02
N ASP A 295 -3.74 -20.48 -1.75
CA ASP A 295 -3.78 -20.49 -3.23
C ASP A 295 -2.81 -19.45 -3.82
N TYR A 296 -2.83 -18.23 -3.27
CA TYR A 296 -1.90 -17.16 -3.64
C TYR A 296 -0.50 -17.37 -3.09
N ALA A 297 -0.33 -17.89 -1.85
CA ALA A 297 1.00 -18.22 -1.33
C ALA A 297 1.74 -19.22 -2.24
N PHE A 298 1.04 -20.26 -2.72
CA PHE A 298 1.62 -21.26 -3.62
C PHE A 298 1.87 -20.71 -5.03
N LEU A 299 1.00 -19.84 -5.56
CA LEU A 299 1.27 -19.14 -6.83
C LEU A 299 2.50 -18.22 -6.75
N LEU A 300 2.59 -17.40 -5.70
CA LEU A 300 3.73 -16.51 -5.44
C LEU A 300 5.05 -17.27 -5.34
N ASN A 301 5.05 -18.35 -4.55
CA ASN A 301 6.21 -19.21 -4.34
C ASN A 301 6.77 -19.78 -5.65
N PHE A 302 5.89 -20.27 -6.54
CA PHE A 302 6.26 -20.73 -7.88
C PHE A 302 6.86 -19.60 -8.75
N CYS A 303 6.29 -18.39 -8.66
CA CYS A 303 6.68 -17.27 -9.52
C CYS A 303 8.04 -16.64 -9.15
N THR A 304 8.55 -16.86 -7.93
CA THR A 304 9.82 -16.35 -7.36
C THR A 304 10.95 -16.13 -8.38
N ASN A 305 11.21 -17.12 -9.23
CA ASN A 305 12.41 -17.14 -10.09
C ASN A 305 12.15 -16.84 -11.57
N LEU A 306 10.90 -16.62 -11.99
CA LEU A 306 10.52 -16.52 -13.41
C LEU A 306 10.82 -15.16 -14.05
N SER A 307 10.90 -14.09 -13.25
CA SER A 307 10.94 -12.71 -13.74
C SER A 307 11.69 -11.74 -12.81
N HIS A 308 11.77 -10.47 -13.20
CA HIS A 308 12.22 -9.38 -12.33
C HIS A 308 11.09 -8.80 -11.46
N PHE A 309 9.88 -8.73 -12.01
CA PHE A 309 8.67 -8.24 -11.34
C PHE A 309 7.53 -9.26 -11.44
N TYR A 310 6.60 -9.20 -10.51
CA TYR A 310 5.38 -10.01 -10.51
C TYR A 310 4.16 -9.12 -10.23
N ILE A 311 3.06 -9.35 -10.93
CA ILE A 311 1.77 -8.70 -10.66
C ILE A 311 0.69 -9.74 -10.34
N MET A 312 -0.06 -9.48 -9.27
CA MET A 312 -1.22 -10.28 -8.85
C MET A 312 -2.48 -9.80 -9.57
N LEU A 313 -3.23 -10.73 -10.18
CA LEU A 313 -4.53 -10.49 -10.81
C LEU A 313 -5.54 -11.60 -10.44
N GLU A 314 -6.83 -11.31 -10.58
CA GLU A 314 -7.91 -12.30 -10.52
C GLU A 314 -8.19 -12.95 -11.88
N ASP A 315 -8.88 -14.09 -11.87
CA ASP A 315 -9.30 -14.81 -13.08
C ASP A 315 -10.50 -14.18 -13.81
N ASP A 316 -10.95 -12.99 -13.39
CA ASP A 316 -12.02 -12.21 -14.01
C ASP A 316 -11.65 -10.73 -14.20
N VAL A 317 -10.44 -10.48 -14.73
CA VAL A 317 -9.88 -9.15 -15.03
C VAL A 317 -9.79 -8.90 -16.55
N ARG A 318 -10.11 -7.67 -16.96
CA ARG A 318 -9.79 -7.07 -18.26
C ARG A 318 -8.60 -6.12 -18.11
N CYS A 319 -7.66 -6.17 -19.06
CA CYS A 319 -6.47 -5.30 -19.08
C CYS A 319 -6.71 -4.06 -19.95
N SER A 320 -6.03 -2.96 -19.65
CA SER A 320 -5.81 -1.87 -20.59
C SER A 320 -4.73 -2.22 -21.62
N ARG A 321 -4.70 -1.46 -22.70
CA ARG A 321 -3.82 -1.65 -23.85
C ARG A 321 -2.37 -1.26 -23.56
N ASN A 322 -1.43 -2.12 -23.94
CA ASN A 322 0.01 -1.96 -23.69
C ASN A 322 0.32 -1.76 -22.19
N PHE A 323 -0.38 -2.48 -21.31
CA PHE A 323 -0.27 -2.30 -19.86
C PHE A 323 1.15 -2.56 -19.32
N LEU A 324 1.96 -3.44 -19.93
CA LEU A 324 3.36 -3.62 -19.50
C LEU A 324 4.21 -2.38 -19.79
N THR A 325 3.95 -1.68 -20.89
CA THR A 325 4.59 -0.42 -21.24
C THR A 325 4.24 0.66 -20.21
N ALA A 326 2.97 0.72 -19.78
CA ALA A 326 2.55 1.58 -18.67
C ALA A 326 3.25 1.20 -17.34
N LEU A 327 3.22 -0.08 -16.94
CA LEU A 327 3.93 -0.59 -15.76
C LEU A 327 5.40 -0.18 -15.78
N LYS A 328 6.09 -0.35 -16.93
CA LYS A 328 7.49 0.01 -17.11
C LYS A 328 7.77 1.50 -16.88
N LYS A 329 6.96 2.41 -17.43
CA LYS A 329 7.12 3.86 -17.20
C LYS A 329 7.10 4.18 -15.70
N VAL A 330 6.14 3.61 -14.96
CA VAL A 330 5.94 3.84 -13.52
C VAL A 330 7.06 3.23 -12.67
N ILE A 331 7.56 2.05 -13.04
CA ILE A 331 8.73 1.44 -12.40
C ILE A 331 9.98 2.31 -12.63
N THR A 332 10.17 2.83 -13.84
CA THR A 332 11.30 3.70 -14.19
C THR A 332 11.22 5.08 -13.52
N SER A 333 10.05 5.74 -13.48
CA SER A 333 9.91 7.03 -12.80
C SER A 333 10.10 6.95 -11.28
N ARG A 334 10.02 5.74 -10.69
CA ARG A 334 10.35 5.43 -9.30
C ARG A 334 11.75 4.80 -9.12
N GLU A 335 12.63 4.85 -10.12
CA GLU A 335 14.02 4.36 -10.00
C GLU A 335 14.76 5.07 -8.84
N GLY A 336 15.37 4.29 -7.94
CA GLY A 336 16.01 4.78 -6.72
C GLY A 336 15.07 5.03 -5.52
N SER A 337 13.75 4.96 -5.71
CA SER A 337 12.78 5.05 -4.61
C SER A 337 12.59 3.69 -3.91
N TYR A 338 12.39 3.68 -2.60
CA TYR A 338 11.97 2.47 -1.88
C TYR A 338 10.47 2.23 -2.03
N TRP A 339 10.08 1.00 -2.39
CA TRP A 339 8.71 0.53 -2.35
C TRP A 339 8.66 -0.99 -2.15
N VAL A 340 7.52 -1.45 -1.66
CA VAL A 340 7.16 -2.85 -1.34
C VAL A 340 6.08 -3.34 -2.29
N MET A 341 5.10 -2.48 -2.57
CA MET A 341 3.95 -2.74 -3.43
C MET A 341 3.57 -1.47 -4.20
N LEU A 342 3.39 -1.59 -5.51
CA LEU A 342 2.71 -0.58 -6.33
C LEU A 342 1.33 -1.10 -6.73
N GLU A 343 0.32 -0.23 -6.79
CA GLU A 343 -1.07 -0.61 -7.12
C GLU A 343 -1.50 -0.05 -8.48
N PHE A 344 -2.07 -0.91 -9.34
CA PHE A 344 -2.55 -0.55 -10.68
C PHE A 344 -4.07 -0.78 -10.86
N SER A 345 -4.76 -0.98 -9.74
CA SER A 345 -6.21 -0.93 -9.57
C SER A 345 -6.50 -0.62 -8.10
N LYS A 346 -7.64 0.02 -7.82
CA LYS A 346 -8.13 0.22 -6.43
C LYS A 346 -8.88 -0.98 -5.87
N LEU A 347 -9.17 -1.99 -6.68
CA LEU A 347 -10.00 -3.14 -6.32
C LEU A 347 -9.17 -4.25 -5.67
N GLY A 348 -9.42 -4.52 -4.39
CA GLY A 348 -8.90 -5.68 -3.66
C GLY A 348 -7.39 -5.92 -3.83
N TYR A 349 -7.01 -7.16 -4.11
CA TYR A 349 -5.66 -7.57 -4.53
C TYR A 349 -5.43 -7.59 -6.06
N ILE A 350 -6.30 -6.96 -6.87
CA ILE A 350 -6.05 -6.78 -8.31
C ILE A 350 -4.94 -5.73 -8.52
N GLY A 351 -4.04 -6.04 -9.46
CA GLY A 351 -3.05 -5.08 -9.97
C GLY A 351 -1.95 -4.75 -8.98
N LYS A 352 -1.64 -5.64 -8.02
CA LYS A 352 -0.59 -5.41 -7.02
C LYS A 352 0.74 -5.92 -7.54
N LEU A 353 1.66 -5.00 -7.81
CA LEU A 353 2.98 -5.24 -8.36
C LEU A 353 4.04 -5.34 -7.24
N TYR A 354 4.91 -6.33 -7.36
CA TYR A 354 6.02 -6.63 -6.46
C TYR A 354 7.32 -6.87 -7.25
N HIS A 355 8.47 -6.67 -6.62
CA HIS A 355 9.71 -7.26 -7.12
C HIS A 355 9.70 -8.79 -6.89
N SER A 356 10.16 -9.58 -7.88
CA SER A 356 10.13 -11.05 -7.75
C SER A 356 11.02 -11.59 -6.61
N LYS A 357 12.01 -10.79 -6.15
CA LYS A 357 12.89 -11.09 -5.01
C LYS A 357 12.14 -11.19 -3.67
N ASP A 358 11.00 -10.50 -3.52
CA ASP A 358 10.27 -10.38 -2.25
C ASP A 358 9.11 -11.39 -2.14
N LEU A 359 8.81 -12.12 -3.22
CA LEU A 359 7.73 -13.12 -3.28
C LEU A 359 7.89 -14.27 -2.28
N PRO A 360 9.10 -14.82 -1.98
CA PRO A 360 9.26 -15.83 -0.94
C PRO A 360 8.78 -15.36 0.42
N ARG A 361 9.05 -14.09 0.77
CA ARG A 361 8.63 -13.48 2.03
C ARG A 361 7.12 -13.23 2.06
N LEU A 362 6.53 -12.78 0.95
CA LEU A 362 5.09 -12.58 0.83
C LEU A 362 4.32 -13.93 0.87
N ALA A 363 4.83 -14.95 0.19
CA ALA A 363 4.27 -16.30 0.20
C ALA A 363 4.26 -16.90 1.61
N HIS A 364 5.38 -16.80 2.34
CA HIS A 364 5.45 -17.19 3.75
C HIS A 364 4.51 -16.37 4.64
N PHE A 365 4.34 -15.07 4.38
CA PHE A 365 3.40 -14.23 5.14
C PHE A 365 1.94 -14.66 4.92
N LEU A 366 1.51 -14.84 3.67
CA LEU A 366 0.15 -15.32 3.37
C LEU A 366 -0.11 -16.72 3.93
N LEU A 367 0.87 -17.63 3.85
CA LEU A 367 0.75 -18.97 4.42
C LEU A 367 0.77 -18.97 5.96
N MET A 368 1.53 -18.08 6.61
CA MET A 368 1.59 -17.97 8.06
C MET A 368 0.27 -17.47 8.65
N PHE A 369 -0.33 -16.45 8.03
CA PHE A 369 -1.54 -15.81 8.52
C PHE A 369 -2.83 -16.29 7.83
N TYR A 370 -2.79 -17.44 7.14
CA TYR A 370 -3.88 -17.91 6.26
C TYR A 370 -5.24 -18.01 6.98
N GLN A 371 -5.28 -18.42 8.24
CA GLN A 371 -6.53 -18.49 9.02
C GLN A 371 -7.04 -17.12 9.48
N GLU A 372 -6.15 -16.13 9.66
CA GLU A 372 -6.45 -14.97 10.51
C GLU A 372 -7.39 -13.98 9.82
N MET A 373 -7.15 -13.63 8.55
CA MET A 373 -7.89 -12.60 7.81
C MET A 373 -7.87 -12.82 6.29
N PRO A 374 -8.66 -12.07 5.49
CA PRO A 374 -8.66 -12.17 4.01
C PRO A 374 -7.34 -11.70 3.37
N CYS A 375 -7.09 -12.13 2.13
CA CYS A 375 -5.86 -11.82 1.39
C CYS A 375 -5.63 -10.32 1.25
N ASP A 376 -6.67 -9.55 0.88
CA ASP A 376 -6.60 -8.09 0.71
C ASP A 376 -6.02 -7.38 1.94
N TRP A 377 -6.45 -7.82 3.13
CA TRP A 377 -6.05 -7.22 4.40
C TRP A 377 -4.62 -7.62 4.75
N LEU A 378 -4.24 -8.87 4.47
CA LEU A 378 -2.85 -9.33 4.60
C LEU A 378 -1.90 -8.53 3.70
N LEU A 379 -2.28 -8.19 2.47
CA LEU A 379 -1.43 -7.37 1.60
C LEU A 379 -1.19 -5.96 2.17
N ILE A 380 -2.21 -5.34 2.77
CA ILE A 380 -2.09 -4.04 3.47
C ILE A 380 -1.15 -4.16 4.67
N HIS A 381 -1.33 -5.19 5.51
CA HIS A 381 -0.46 -5.41 6.67
C HIS A 381 0.99 -5.72 6.28
N PHE A 382 1.22 -6.52 5.24
CA PHE A 382 2.56 -6.80 4.71
C PHE A 382 3.27 -5.52 4.27
N ARG A 383 2.56 -4.63 3.55
CA ARG A 383 3.07 -3.33 3.11
C ARG A 383 3.48 -2.44 4.29
N GLY A 384 2.61 -2.33 5.30
CA GLY A 384 2.85 -1.52 6.50
C GLY A 384 3.97 -2.06 7.41
N LEU A 385 4.07 -3.39 7.57
CA LEU A 385 5.15 -4.07 8.30
C LEU A 385 6.52 -3.90 7.62
N LEU A 386 6.54 -3.59 6.32
CA LEU A 386 7.73 -3.24 5.55
C LEU A 386 7.89 -1.72 5.37
N ALA A 387 7.39 -0.94 6.33
CA ALA A 387 7.51 0.51 6.45
C ALA A 387 6.90 1.36 5.31
N GLN A 388 6.37 0.77 4.23
CA GLN A 388 5.56 1.49 3.25
C GLN A 388 4.13 1.69 3.80
N ARG A 389 3.95 2.77 4.57
CA ARG A 389 2.64 3.18 5.07
C ARG A 389 1.69 3.55 3.92
N ASP A 390 2.17 4.38 2.98
CA ASP A 390 1.35 5.02 1.96
C ASP A 390 0.97 4.11 0.78
N VAL A 391 -0.17 4.43 0.17
CA VAL A 391 -0.74 3.76 -1.00
C VAL A 391 -0.10 4.36 -2.26
N ILE A 392 0.85 3.66 -2.88
CA ILE A 392 1.47 4.10 -4.14
C ILE A 392 0.65 3.51 -5.30
N ARG A 393 -0.48 4.15 -5.63
CA ARG A 393 -1.42 3.73 -6.68
C ARG A 393 -1.31 4.57 -7.95
N PHE A 394 -0.99 3.94 -9.06
CA PHE A 394 -0.97 4.57 -10.38
C PHE A 394 -2.39 4.95 -10.86
N LYS A 395 -2.49 6.04 -11.62
CA LYS A 395 -3.69 6.40 -12.39
C LYS A 395 -3.33 6.72 -13.86
N PRO A 396 -4.16 6.34 -14.85
CA PRO A 396 -5.40 5.55 -14.73
C PRO A 396 -5.15 4.08 -14.32
N SER A 397 -6.13 3.43 -13.71
CA SER A 397 -6.07 2.00 -13.39
C SER A 397 -5.88 1.18 -14.68
N LEU A 398 -4.96 0.20 -14.67
CA LEU A 398 -4.63 -0.63 -15.83
C LEU A 398 -5.45 -1.94 -15.90
N PHE A 399 -6.24 -2.22 -14.87
CA PHE A 399 -6.95 -3.49 -14.70
C PHE A 399 -8.38 -3.27 -14.20
N GLN A 400 -9.35 -3.90 -14.84
CA GLN A 400 -10.77 -3.82 -14.49
C GLN A 400 -11.36 -5.21 -14.25
N HIS A 401 -11.77 -5.45 -13.01
CA HIS A 401 -12.68 -6.55 -12.65
C HIS A 401 -13.93 -6.58 -13.56
N MET A 402 -14.19 -7.72 -14.19
CA MET A 402 -15.29 -7.98 -15.12
C MET A 402 -16.22 -9.12 -14.67
N GLY A 403 -15.90 -9.82 -13.58
CA GLY A 403 -16.71 -10.92 -13.06
C GLY A 403 -18.06 -10.48 -12.49
N TYR A 404 -19.15 -10.75 -13.21
CA TYR A 404 -20.50 -10.44 -12.71
C TYR A 404 -20.94 -11.37 -11.57
N TYR A 405 -20.40 -12.59 -11.49
CA TYR A 405 -20.68 -13.54 -10.39
C TYR A 405 -19.40 -13.90 -9.64
N SER A 406 -19.40 -13.65 -8.32
CA SER A 406 -18.29 -14.00 -7.43
C SER A 406 -18.04 -15.51 -7.38
N SER A 407 -16.77 -15.91 -7.35
CA SER A 407 -16.33 -17.27 -7.05
C SER A 407 -16.90 -17.79 -5.72
N TYR A 408 -17.02 -16.92 -4.71
CA TYR A 408 -17.72 -17.26 -3.47
C TYR A 408 -19.25 -17.20 -3.67
N LYS A 409 -19.88 -18.38 -3.60
CA LYS A 409 -21.34 -18.63 -3.68
C LYS A 409 -22.06 -18.21 -4.98
N GLY A 410 -21.42 -17.51 -5.92
CA GLY A 410 -22.08 -17.04 -7.15
C GLY A 410 -22.94 -15.79 -6.96
N VAL A 411 -22.63 -14.97 -5.95
CA VAL A 411 -23.31 -13.70 -5.66
C VAL A 411 -22.99 -12.67 -6.74
N GLU A 412 -23.95 -11.81 -7.10
CA GLU A 412 -23.70 -10.71 -8.05
C GLU A 412 -22.62 -9.76 -7.53
N ASN A 413 -21.63 -9.45 -8.36
CA ASN A 413 -20.61 -8.45 -8.09
C ASN A 413 -20.64 -7.38 -9.19
N LYS A 414 -20.78 -6.11 -8.78
CA LYS A 414 -20.85 -4.95 -9.68
C LYS A 414 -19.74 -3.93 -9.40
N LEU A 415 -18.71 -4.34 -8.66
CA LEU A 415 -17.52 -3.53 -8.41
C LEU A 415 -16.81 -3.19 -9.73
N LYS A 416 -16.55 -1.88 -9.90
CA LYS A 416 -15.84 -1.27 -11.02
C LYS A 416 -14.79 -0.30 -10.51
N ASP A 417 -13.79 -0.07 -11.35
CA ASP A 417 -12.69 0.85 -11.09
C ASP A 417 -12.96 2.08 -11.98
N ASP A 418 -13.42 3.17 -11.39
CA ASP A 418 -13.77 4.41 -12.11
C ASP A 418 -12.53 5.15 -12.65
N ASP A 419 -11.35 4.83 -12.14
CA ASP A 419 -10.06 5.28 -12.66
C ASP A 419 -9.58 4.46 -13.88
N PHE A 420 -10.32 3.43 -14.36
CA PHE A 420 -9.86 2.54 -15.45
C PHE A 420 -10.08 3.11 -16.85
N GLU A 421 -9.00 3.14 -17.64
CA GLU A 421 -9.01 3.52 -19.06
C GLU A 421 -8.47 2.37 -19.92
N GLU A 422 -9.27 1.80 -20.82
CA GLU A 422 -8.83 0.67 -21.66
C GLU A 422 -7.83 1.09 -22.75
N ASP A 423 -8.07 2.20 -23.44
CA ASP A 423 -7.17 2.78 -24.46
C ASP A 423 -6.31 3.92 -23.85
N SER A 424 -5.69 3.67 -22.69
CA SER A 424 -4.78 4.61 -21.97
C SER A 424 -3.43 4.81 -22.70
N ILE A 425 -3.48 5.23 -23.96
CA ILE A 425 -2.33 5.32 -24.89
C ILE A 425 -1.38 6.46 -24.50
N ASP A 426 -1.88 7.51 -23.85
CA ASP A 426 -1.19 8.80 -23.68
C ASP A 426 -0.52 8.99 -22.29
N ILE A 427 -0.16 7.89 -21.61
CA ILE A 427 0.50 7.91 -20.29
C ILE A 427 1.89 8.59 -20.40
N PRO A 428 2.24 9.57 -19.55
CA PRO A 428 3.54 10.25 -19.58
C PRO A 428 4.72 9.35 -19.20
N ASP A 429 5.89 9.69 -19.71
CA ASP A 429 7.16 8.99 -19.44
C ASP A 429 7.80 9.42 -18.11
N ASN A 430 7.58 10.67 -17.68
CA ASN A 430 8.19 11.33 -16.52
C ASN A 430 9.61 10.83 -16.17
N PRO A 431 10.63 11.17 -16.99
CA PRO A 431 12.02 10.75 -16.80
C PRO A 431 12.55 11.00 -15.37
N PRO A 432 13.38 10.10 -14.79
CA PRO A 432 13.90 10.26 -13.44
C PRO A 432 14.57 11.62 -13.20
N ALA A 433 14.15 12.31 -12.16
CA ALA A 433 14.53 13.69 -11.87
C ALA A 433 14.68 13.97 -10.37
N SER A 434 15.49 14.97 -10.05
CA SER A 434 15.50 15.65 -8.76
C SER A 434 14.58 16.88 -8.82
N LEU A 435 13.81 17.12 -7.76
CA LEU A 435 12.82 18.19 -7.72
C LEU A 435 13.12 19.19 -6.60
N TYR A 436 13.01 20.47 -6.91
CA TYR A 436 13.34 21.59 -6.05
C TYR A 436 12.28 22.69 -6.18
N THR A 437 12.02 23.41 -5.10
CA THR A 437 11.12 24.58 -5.10
C THR A 437 11.58 25.54 -4.01
N ASN A 438 11.38 26.84 -4.22
CA ASN A 438 11.48 27.84 -3.14
C ASN A 438 10.09 28.29 -2.63
N ILE A 439 9.00 27.84 -3.27
CA ILE A 439 7.63 28.08 -2.85
C ILE A 439 7.42 27.39 -1.49
N ASN A 440 6.87 28.12 -0.52
CA ASN A 440 6.67 27.62 0.83
C ASN A 440 5.66 26.46 0.87
N VAL A 441 6.17 25.23 1.00
CA VAL A 441 5.39 23.97 1.07
C VAL A 441 4.36 24.02 2.21
N PHE A 442 3.18 23.43 1.99
CA PHE A 442 2.23 23.09 3.04
C PHE A 442 2.42 21.63 3.51
N GLU A 443 2.52 21.43 4.82
CA GLU A 443 2.66 20.12 5.48
C GLU A 443 3.65 19.16 4.77
N ASN A 444 3.16 18.06 4.20
CA ASN A 444 3.93 17.07 3.46
C ASN A 444 3.60 17.05 1.96
N TYR A 445 3.05 18.14 1.40
CA TYR A 445 2.69 18.25 -0.02
C TYR A 445 3.88 18.75 -0.84
N ASP A 446 5.02 18.05 -0.72
CA ASP A 446 6.30 18.46 -1.30
C ASP A 446 6.37 18.32 -2.83
N ALA A 447 7.45 18.82 -3.41
CA ALA A 447 7.61 18.93 -4.86
C ALA A 447 7.60 17.58 -5.59
N THR A 448 7.97 16.47 -4.95
CA THR A 448 7.99 15.15 -5.62
C THR A 448 6.59 14.69 -6.04
N LYS A 449 5.55 15.12 -5.31
CA LYS A 449 4.17 14.70 -5.51
C LYS A 449 3.54 15.21 -6.80
N ALA A 450 3.90 16.40 -7.28
CA ALA A 450 3.41 16.94 -8.56
C ALA A 450 4.00 16.23 -9.79
N TYR A 451 5.16 15.57 -9.64
CA TYR A 451 5.84 14.84 -10.71
C TYR A 451 5.59 13.32 -10.63
N SER A 452 4.51 12.95 -9.94
CA SER A 452 4.08 11.58 -9.70
C SER A 452 3.03 11.16 -10.74
N SER A 453 2.97 9.85 -11.02
CA SER A 453 1.86 9.20 -11.72
C SER A 453 0.87 8.54 -10.75
N VAL A 454 0.93 8.95 -9.48
CA VAL A 454 0.03 8.57 -8.37
C VAL A 454 -0.90 9.74 -8.09
N ASP A 455 -2.06 9.47 -7.47
CA ASP A 455 -3.04 10.50 -7.07
C ASP A 455 -2.55 11.35 -5.88
N GLU A 456 -1.50 12.14 -6.13
CA GLU A 456 -0.88 13.09 -5.22
C GLU A 456 -0.83 14.48 -5.89
N TYR A 457 -0.32 15.49 -5.19
CA TYR A 457 -0.03 16.83 -5.75
C TYR A 457 0.93 17.62 -4.85
N PHE A 458 1.62 18.61 -5.43
CA PHE A 458 2.31 19.64 -4.65
C PHE A 458 1.29 20.67 -4.17
N TRP A 459 1.41 21.15 -2.93
CA TRP A 459 0.59 22.25 -2.40
C TRP A 459 1.48 23.25 -1.67
N GLY A 460 1.56 24.46 -2.22
CA GLY A 460 2.31 25.58 -1.68
C GLY A 460 1.40 26.68 -1.16
N LYS A 461 1.89 27.40 -0.15
CA LYS A 461 1.35 28.70 0.29
C LYS A 461 1.51 29.75 -0.84
N PRO A 462 0.84 30.91 -0.75
CA PRO A 462 0.76 31.86 -1.86
C PRO A 462 2.14 32.29 -2.39
N PRO A 463 2.45 32.03 -3.67
CA PRO A 463 3.76 32.35 -4.24
C PRO A 463 3.89 33.81 -4.67
N SER A 464 5.13 34.28 -4.69
CA SER A 464 5.55 35.61 -5.12
C SER A 464 6.24 35.60 -6.49
N THR A 465 6.31 36.75 -7.16
CA THR A 465 7.05 36.92 -8.41
C THR A 465 8.51 36.46 -8.25
N GLY A 466 8.95 35.57 -9.13
CA GLY A 466 10.29 34.97 -9.10
C GLY A 466 10.39 33.66 -8.32
N ASP A 467 9.35 33.26 -7.58
CA ASP A 467 9.26 31.90 -7.06
C ASP A 467 9.19 30.87 -8.19
N PHE A 468 9.71 29.67 -7.94
CA PHE A 468 9.85 28.64 -8.95
C PHE A 468 9.66 27.23 -8.41
N PHE A 469 9.24 26.36 -9.31
CA PHE A 469 9.29 24.91 -9.17
C PHE A 469 10.20 24.37 -10.28
N LEU A 470 11.22 23.60 -9.91
CA LEU A 470 12.32 23.17 -10.77
C LEU A 470 12.45 21.64 -10.77
N ILE A 471 12.50 21.07 -11.97
CA ILE A 471 12.73 19.65 -12.25
C ILE A 471 14.11 19.57 -12.91
N VAL A 472 14.99 18.71 -12.41
CA VAL A 472 16.32 18.49 -13.00
C VAL A 472 16.47 17.01 -13.30
N PHE A 473 16.53 16.65 -14.59
CA PHE A 473 16.63 15.25 -14.98
C PHE A 473 17.97 14.65 -14.58
N ASN A 474 17.96 13.37 -14.23
CA ASN A 474 19.17 12.61 -13.90
C ASN A 474 20.07 12.40 -15.14
N ARG A 475 19.52 12.57 -16.36
CA ARG A 475 20.23 12.59 -17.65
C ARG A 475 19.58 13.62 -18.59
N PRO A 476 20.33 14.34 -19.44
CA PRO A 476 19.76 15.18 -20.48
C PRO A 476 18.78 14.39 -21.34
N THR A 477 17.58 14.92 -21.56
CA THR A 477 16.45 14.19 -22.16
C THR A 477 15.76 15.01 -23.24
N LYS A 478 15.50 14.38 -24.39
CA LYS A 478 14.76 14.98 -25.50
C LYS A 478 13.25 14.88 -25.24
N VAL A 479 12.65 15.96 -24.74
CA VAL A 479 11.21 16.04 -24.43
C VAL A 479 10.41 16.39 -25.69
N SER A 480 9.34 15.65 -25.98
CA SER A 480 8.44 15.87 -27.13
C SER A 480 7.21 16.70 -26.76
N ARG A 481 6.62 16.46 -25.58
CA ARG A 481 5.47 17.21 -25.05
C ARG A 481 5.63 17.46 -23.55
N ILE A 482 5.15 18.63 -23.11
CA ILE A 482 5.00 19.00 -21.69
C ILE A 482 3.55 19.37 -21.44
N LYS A 483 2.94 18.86 -20.37
CA LYS A 483 1.62 19.26 -19.88
C LYS A 483 1.69 19.48 -18.37
N ILE A 484 1.14 20.58 -17.88
CA ILE A 484 1.10 20.93 -16.46
C ILE A 484 -0.29 21.46 -16.12
N VAL A 485 -0.86 20.90 -15.05
CA VAL A 485 -2.20 21.22 -14.52
C VAL A 485 -2.04 21.73 -13.09
N THR A 486 -2.74 22.80 -12.74
CA THR A 486 -2.81 23.34 -11.37
C THR A 486 -4.26 23.38 -10.86
N GLY A 487 -4.45 23.43 -9.54
CA GLY A 487 -5.75 23.30 -8.88
C GLY A 487 -6.35 21.89 -8.91
N THR A 488 -7.48 21.72 -8.23
CA THR A 488 -8.27 20.47 -8.18
C THR A 488 -9.77 20.77 -8.28
N GLU A 489 -10.60 19.74 -8.50
CA GLU A 489 -12.06 19.90 -8.55
C GLU A 489 -12.66 20.49 -7.27
N ASP A 490 -12.10 20.14 -6.10
CA ASP A 490 -12.48 20.67 -4.79
C ASP A 490 -11.86 22.06 -4.48
N ARG A 491 -10.78 22.46 -5.17
CA ARG A 491 -10.02 23.69 -4.92
C ARG A 491 -9.64 24.37 -6.24
N GLN A 492 -10.66 24.86 -6.92
CA GLN A 492 -10.55 25.53 -8.21
C GLN A 492 -9.89 26.92 -8.11
N THR A 493 -9.69 27.43 -6.88
CA THR A 493 -8.94 28.65 -6.56
C THR A 493 -7.43 28.45 -6.53
N ASP A 494 -6.95 27.23 -6.24
CA ASP A 494 -5.55 27.00 -5.89
C ASP A 494 -4.69 26.75 -7.15
N VAL A 495 -4.85 27.64 -8.13
CA VAL A 495 -4.26 27.57 -9.48
C VAL A 495 -3.11 28.55 -9.64
N LEU A 496 -2.24 28.32 -10.63
CA LEU A 496 -1.24 29.30 -11.03
C LEU A 496 -1.87 30.34 -11.96
N HIS A 497 -2.12 31.54 -11.44
CA HIS A 497 -2.71 32.64 -12.23
C HIS A 497 -1.72 33.25 -13.21
N HIS A 498 -0.48 33.45 -12.77
CA HIS A 498 0.58 34.11 -13.55
C HIS A 498 1.90 33.35 -13.42
N GLY A 499 2.25 32.61 -14.45
CA GLY A 499 3.55 31.93 -14.54
C GLY A 499 3.93 31.54 -15.95
N ALA A 500 5.19 31.20 -16.13
CA ALA A 500 5.78 30.74 -17.38
C ALA A 500 6.42 29.36 -17.22
N LEU A 501 6.41 28.59 -18.30
CA LEU A 501 7.13 27.33 -18.43
C LEU A 501 8.42 27.59 -19.22
N GLU A 502 9.53 27.11 -18.69
CA GLU A 502 10.85 27.29 -19.26
C GLU A 502 11.65 25.97 -19.24
N VAL A 503 12.61 25.84 -20.15
CA VAL A 503 13.51 24.68 -20.20
C VAL A 503 14.96 25.11 -20.36
N GLY A 504 15.87 24.38 -19.73
CA GLY A 504 17.28 24.75 -19.63
C GLY A 504 18.26 23.61 -19.92
N GLN A 505 19.50 23.99 -20.19
CA GLN A 505 20.65 23.11 -20.39
C GLN A 505 21.76 23.47 -19.40
N ARG A 506 22.74 22.59 -19.22
CA ARG A 506 23.95 22.75 -18.39
C ARG A 506 23.62 23.03 -16.92
N SER A 507 23.26 21.96 -16.23
CA SER A 507 23.09 21.96 -14.77
C SER A 507 24.43 22.10 -14.06
N VAL A 508 24.55 23.13 -13.21
CA VAL A 508 25.70 23.36 -12.32
C VAL A 508 25.32 23.00 -10.89
N GLY A 509 26.23 22.37 -10.17
CA GLY A 509 26.06 22.06 -8.75
C GLY A 509 26.21 23.32 -7.89
N THR A 510 25.14 23.72 -7.21
CA THR A 510 25.12 24.80 -6.21
C THR A 510 25.03 24.23 -4.80
N LYS A 511 25.20 25.06 -3.76
CA LYS A 511 24.95 24.67 -2.37
C LYS A 511 23.47 24.34 -2.07
N GLN A 512 22.55 24.58 -3.01
CA GLN A 512 21.10 24.39 -2.89
C GLN A 512 20.56 23.29 -3.84
N GLY A 513 21.45 22.55 -4.54
CA GLY A 513 21.09 21.55 -5.53
C GLY A 513 21.67 21.85 -6.93
N ARG A 514 21.31 21.04 -7.93
CA ARG A 514 21.64 21.35 -9.33
C ARG A 514 20.67 22.39 -9.88
N GLN A 515 21.18 23.36 -10.65
CA GLN A 515 20.37 24.35 -11.36
C GLN A 515 20.94 24.59 -12.76
N CYS A 516 20.10 24.74 -13.79
CA CYS A 516 20.57 25.11 -15.13
C CYS A 516 20.94 26.60 -15.18
N LEU A 517 22.01 26.91 -15.93
CA LEU A 517 22.54 28.28 -16.05
C LEU A 517 21.68 29.20 -16.94
N SER A 518 21.01 28.63 -17.95
CA SER A 518 20.19 29.36 -18.90
C SER A 518 18.87 28.64 -19.14
N TYR A 519 17.84 29.43 -19.43
CA TYR A 519 16.46 28.98 -19.65
C TYR A 519 15.91 29.59 -20.94
N VAL A 520 15.05 28.84 -21.62
CA VAL A 520 14.27 29.27 -22.79
C VAL A 520 12.80 29.10 -22.44
N THR A 521 12.03 30.19 -22.51
CA THR A 521 10.60 30.17 -22.23
C THR A 521 9.84 29.48 -23.36
N LEU A 522 9.00 28.50 -23.02
CA LEU A 522 8.15 27.75 -23.95
C LEU A 522 6.74 28.30 -24.08
N GLY A 523 6.26 29.04 -23.06
CA GLY A 523 4.94 29.66 -23.03
C GLY A 523 4.50 30.04 -21.61
N GLU A 524 3.32 30.65 -21.53
CA GLU A 524 2.70 31.12 -20.28
C GLU A 524 1.49 30.25 -19.90
N PHE A 525 1.24 30.13 -18.59
CA PHE A 525 0.05 29.44 -18.06
C PHE A 525 -1.23 30.23 -18.39
N ARG A 526 -2.30 29.50 -18.73
CA ARG A 526 -3.62 30.06 -19.06
C ARG A 526 -4.68 29.29 -18.30
N GLY A 527 -5.41 29.98 -17.42
CA GLY A 527 -6.40 29.35 -16.55
C GLY A 527 -5.83 28.19 -15.72
N GLY A 528 -4.65 28.40 -15.09
CA GLY A 528 -3.96 27.37 -14.31
C GLY A 528 -3.27 26.26 -15.12
N ASN A 529 -3.32 26.28 -16.45
CA ASN A 529 -2.89 25.16 -17.28
C ASN A 529 -1.88 25.58 -18.36
N ILE A 530 -0.99 24.67 -18.75
CA ILE A 530 -0.18 24.80 -19.96
C ILE A 530 0.07 23.44 -20.62
N GLU A 531 -0.02 23.40 -21.94
CA GLU A 531 0.43 22.26 -22.74
C GLU A 531 1.28 22.75 -23.92
N VAL A 532 2.48 22.19 -24.06
CA VAL A 532 3.42 22.53 -25.13
C VAL A 532 3.76 21.26 -25.90
N ASN A 533 3.23 21.19 -27.12
CA ASN A 533 3.52 20.14 -28.09
C ASN A 533 4.76 20.46 -28.95
N ASN A 534 5.38 19.42 -29.51
CA ASN A 534 6.56 19.48 -30.39
C ASN A 534 7.79 20.22 -29.78
N VAL A 535 8.04 20.03 -28.49
CA VAL A 535 9.17 20.64 -27.76
C VAL A 535 10.51 20.25 -28.40
N ASN A 536 10.64 19.00 -28.83
CA ASN A 536 11.81 18.46 -29.56
C ASN A 536 12.05 19.05 -30.96
N GLN A 537 11.14 19.90 -31.45
CA GLN A 537 11.29 20.68 -32.69
C GLN A 537 11.54 22.16 -32.39
N LYS A 538 11.02 22.67 -31.26
CA LYS A 538 11.20 24.04 -30.77
C LYS A 538 12.56 24.28 -30.10
N ILE A 539 13.12 23.23 -29.49
CA ILE A 539 14.34 23.28 -28.70
C ILE A 539 15.43 22.43 -29.36
N GLY A 540 16.55 23.06 -29.70
CA GLY A 540 17.68 22.43 -30.40
C GLY A 540 18.66 21.66 -29.51
N PHE A 541 18.35 21.48 -28.22
CA PHE A 541 19.20 20.78 -27.25
C PHE A 541 18.39 19.75 -26.44
N ASP A 542 19.05 18.71 -25.95
CA ASP A 542 18.45 17.81 -24.96
C ASP A 542 18.36 18.54 -23.61
N ILE A 543 17.17 18.54 -23.01
CA ILE A 543 16.84 19.37 -21.85
C ILE A 543 17.42 18.72 -20.59
N GLU A 544 18.00 19.52 -19.70
CA GLU A 544 18.43 19.10 -18.37
C GLU A 544 17.49 19.57 -17.27
N CYS A 545 16.88 20.75 -17.42
CA CYS A 545 15.95 21.30 -16.45
C CYS A 545 14.63 21.74 -17.09
N VAL A 546 13.52 21.53 -16.37
CA VAL A 546 12.22 22.15 -16.65
C VAL A 546 11.85 23.03 -15.45
N ARG A 547 11.52 24.30 -15.68
CA ARG A 547 11.17 25.26 -14.63
C ARG A 547 9.79 25.84 -14.87
N ILE A 548 8.96 25.83 -13.84
CA ILE A 548 7.79 26.70 -13.71
C ILE A 548 8.27 27.92 -12.92
N VAL A 549 8.07 29.12 -13.44
CA VAL A 549 8.40 30.38 -12.74
C VAL A 549 7.15 31.23 -12.59
N VAL A 550 6.94 31.81 -11.41
CA VAL A 550 5.80 32.64 -11.05
C VAL A 550 6.09 34.08 -11.51
N THR A 551 5.25 34.62 -12.39
CA THR A 551 5.51 35.92 -13.06
C THR A 551 4.78 37.10 -12.42
N ALA A 552 3.81 36.85 -11.55
CA ALA A 552 3.21 37.87 -10.68
C ALA A 552 2.81 37.26 -9.31
N ASN A 553 2.84 38.07 -8.25
CA ASN A 553 2.33 37.70 -6.92
C ASN A 553 0.84 37.31 -6.99
N GLN A 554 0.45 36.25 -6.27
CA GLN A 554 -0.96 35.92 -5.99
C GLN A 554 -1.20 35.78 -4.47
N LYS A 555 -2.45 35.84 -4.02
CA LYS A 555 -2.85 35.68 -2.60
C LYS A 555 -3.37 34.27 -2.30
N GLU A 556 -3.76 33.59 -3.36
CA GLU A 556 -4.31 32.26 -3.45
C GLU A 556 -3.16 31.24 -3.36
N TRP A 557 -3.41 30.11 -2.70
CA TRP A 557 -2.43 29.04 -2.58
C TRP A 557 -2.22 28.36 -3.95
N LEU A 558 -1.18 27.54 -4.10
CA LEU A 558 -0.86 26.89 -5.36
C LEU A 558 -0.82 25.37 -5.22
N ILE A 559 -1.77 24.68 -5.83
CA ILE A 559 -1.70 23.24 -6.11
C ILE A 559 -1.08 23.05 -7.49
N ILE A 560 0.03 22.33 -7.59
CA ILE A 560 0.48 21.77 -8.89
C ILE A 560 0.04 20.31 -8.88
N ARG A 561 -1.01 20.03 -9.67
CA ARG A 561 -1.78 18.78 -9.62
C ARG A 561 -1.11 17.67 -10.38
N THR A 562 -0.71 17.93 -11.62
CA THR A 562 0.10 17.00 -12.41
C THR A 562 1.12 17.74 -13.26
N ILE A 563 2.31 17.17 -13.33
CA ILE A 563 3.35 17.50 -14.31
C ILE A 563 3.58 16.24 -15.12
N SER A 564 3.38 16.34 -16.43
CA SER A 564 3.40 15.21 -17.34
C SER A 564 4.31 15.51 -18.52
N LEU A 565 5.30 14.65 -18.73
CA LEU A 565 6.31 14.78 -19.77
C LEU A 565 6.33 13.54 -20.65
N TRP A 566 6.42 13.76 -21.96
CA TRP A 566 6.63 12.71 -22.95
C TRP A 566 7.97 12.94 -23.63
N THR A 567 8.70 11.86 -23.88
CA THR A 567 10.00 11.88 -24.55
C THR A 567 9.84 11.74 -26.06
N ALA A 568 10.81 12.24 -26.81
CA ALA A 568 10.97 11.90 -28.21
C ALA A 568 11.68 10.55 -28.28
N GLN A 569 10.90 9.46 -28.37
CA GLN A 569 11.46 8.12 -28.57
C GLN A 569 12.42 8.12 -29.76
N LEU A 570 13.62 7.56 -29.56
CA LEU A 570 14.52 7.22 -30.65
C LEU A 570 13.81 6.19 -31.54
N ARG A 571 13.41 6.60 -32.74
CA ARG A 571 13.08 5.68 -33.83
C ARG A 571 14.37 4.95 -34.22
N ILE A 572 14.67 3.87 -33.52
CA ILE A 572 15.59 2.84 -34.02
C ILE A 572 14.97 2.36 -35.34
N GLY A 573 15.76 2.40 -36.42
CA GLY A 573 15.27 2.09 -37.76
C GLY A 573 14.72 0.67 -37.85
N THR A 574 13.66 0.53 -38.63
CA THR A 574 13.08 -0.74 -39.09
C THR A 574 14.06 -1.55 -39.93
#